data_AF-A0A382XKC1-F1
#
_entry.id   AF-A0A382XKC1-F1
#
_cell.length_a   1.000
_cell.length_b   1.000
_cell.length_c   1.000
_cell.angle_alpha   90.00
_cell.angle_beta   90.00
_cell.angle_gamma   90.00
#
_symmetry.space_group_name_H-M   'P 1'
#
loop_
_entity.id
_entity.type
_entity.pdbx_description
1 polymer ?
#
loop_
_entity_poly.entity_id
_entity_poly.type
_entity_poly.pdbx_seq_one_letter_code
_entity_poly.pdbx_strand_id
1 'polypeptide(L)'
;MKFTHTAVSFLFITFLFSIPSKQDFSNAFIKVAEKGNPAVVSIVSEKTMERSFHYFFGPFDDGSPRDERKGHSLGSGVIIDANKGYIITNNHVIADAEEIKVILFDKREMKAEIIATDPPSDIAVIKVEPGGLTTVDLG
;
A
#
# COMPACT_ATOMS: atom_id res chain seq x y z
N MET A 1 19.98 -64.72 1.38
CA MET A 1 20.65 -63.46 0.99
C MET A 1 19.79 -62.70 -0.03
N LYS A 2 18.71 -62.01 0.40
CA LYS A 2 17.85 -61.14 -0.44
C LYS A 2 17.03 -60.18 0.44
N PHE A 3 17.66 -59.16 1.05
CA PHE A 3 16.89 -58.13 1.80
C PHE A 3 17.44 -56.71 1.67
N THR A 4 18.55 -56.48 0.95
CA THR A 4 19.21 -55.17 0.90
C THR A 4 18.79 -54.28 -0.29
N HIS A 5 18.14 -54.82 -1.33
CA HIS A 5 17.77 -54.02 -2.50
C HIS A 5 16.42 -53.28 -2.39
N THR A 6 15.49 -53.76 -1.58
CA THR A 6 14.13 -53.18 -1.52
C THR A 6 14.07 -51.88 -0.69
N ALA A 7 14.90 -51.75 0.35
CA ALA A 7 14.90 -50.58 1.24
C ALA A 7 15.53 -49.33 0.60
N VAL A 8 16.59 -49.52 -0.19
CA VAL A 8 17.29 -48.41 -0.89
C VAL A 8 16.42 -47.82 -1.99
N SER A 9 15.58 -48.64 -2.65
CA SER A 9 14.68 -48.17 -3.70
C SER A 9 13.52 -47.31 -3.17
N PHE A 10 13.09 -47.51 -1.91
CA PHE A 10 12.02 -46.73 -1.28
C PHE A 10 12.49 -45.34 -0.84
N LEU A 11 13.73 -45.22 -0.35
CA LEU A 11 14.32 -43.96 0.11
C LEU A 11 14.57 -42.97 -1.06
N PHE A 12 14.84 -43.48 -2.26
CA PHE A 12 15.01 -42.66 -3.47
C PHE A 12 13.67 -42.14 -4.03
N ILE A 13 12.58 -42.90 -3.88
CA ILE A 13 11.25 -42.52 -4.35
C ILE A 13 10.66 -41.36 -3.52
N THR A 14 10.94 -41.32 -2.21
CA THR A 14 10.47 -40.21 -1.35
C THR A 14 11.18 -38.89 -1.62
N PHE A 15 12.43 -38.93 -2.13
CA PHE A 15 13.23 -37.73 -2.37
C PHE A 15 12.84 -36.98 -3.67
N LEU A 16 12.34 -37.70 -4.68
CA LEU A 16 11.86 -37.11 -5.95
C LEU A 16 10.50 -36.41 -5.84
N PHE A 17 9.70 -36.72 -4.81
CA PHE A 17 8.39 -36.09 -4.55
C PHE A 17 8.44 -34.88 -3.61
N SER A 18 9.60 -34.55 -3.03
CA SER A 18 9.75 -33.45 -2.06
C SER A 18 10.21 -32.13 -2.66
N ILE A 19 10.28 -32.01 -3.99
CA ILE A 19 10.61 -30.74 -4.65
C ILE A 19 9.30 -30.04 -4.97
N PRO A 20 8.94 -28.96 -4.23
CA PRO A 20 7.75 -28.17 -4.57
C PRO A 20 7.82 -27.72 -6.02
N SER A 21 6.76 -27.98 -6.77
CA SER A 21 6.66 -27.59 -8.17
C SER A 21 6.53 -26.07 -8.28
N LYS A 22 6.79 -25.51 -9.46
CA LYS A 22 6.50 -24.09 -9.74
C LYS A 22 5.03 -23.72 -9.43
N GLN A 23 4.12 -24.68 -9.56
CA GLN A 23 2.69 -24.49 -9.24
C GLN A 23 2.46 -24.37 -7.73
N ASP A 24 3.16 -25.16 -6.91
CA ASP A 24 3.05 -25.08 -5.45
C ASP A 24 3.52 -23.74 -4.92
N PHE A 25 4.62 -23.22 -5.46
CA PHE A 25 5.09 -21.86 -5.17
C PHE A 25 4.07 -20.81 -5.62
N SER A 26 3.58 -20.88 -6.86
CA SER A 26 2.58 -19.93 -7.37
C SER A 26 1.32 -19.92 -6.50
N ASN A 27 0.83 -21.08 -6.09
CA ASN A 27 -0.35 -21.21 -5.25
C ASN A 27 -0.13 -20.62 -3.85
N ALA A 28 1.08 -20.76 -3.29
CA ALA A 28 1.42 -20.12 -2.03
C ALA A 28 1.39 -18.59 -2.15
N PHE A 29 1.98 -18.03 -3.21
CA PHE A 29 1.94 -16.58 -3.47
C PHE A 29 0.51 -16.07 -3.67
N ILE A 30 -0.32 -16.79 -4.45
CA ILE A 30 -1.72 -16.44 -4.68
C ILE A 30 -2.47 -16.38 -3.35
N LYS A 31 -2.33 -17.39 -2.49
CA LYS A 31 -3.02 -17.43 -1.18
C LYS A 31 -2.64 -16.25 -0.28
N VAL A 32 -1.36 -15.86 -0.26
CA VAL A 32 -0.90 -14.71 0.53
C VAL A 32 -1.47 -13.41 -0.03
N ALA A 33 -1.46 -13.24 -1.36
CA ALA A 33 -2.04 -12.08 -2.01
C ALA A 33 -3.55 -11.98 -1.79
N GLU A 34 -4.29 -13.09 -1.93
CA GLU A 34 -5.74 -13.14 -1.68
C GLU A 34 -6.10 -12.74 -0.25
N LYS A 35 -5.31 -13.20 0.75
CA LYS A 35 -5.54 -12.85 2.16
C LYS A 35 -5.13 -11.40 2.47
N GLY A 36 -4.03 -10.91 1.88
CA GLY A 36 -3.45 -9.61 2.23
C GLY A 36 -4.00 -8.42 1.46
N ASN A 37 -4.34 -8.59 0.18
CA ASN A 37 -4.76 -7.50 -0.70
C ASN A 37 -5.96 -6.69 -0.17
N PRO A 38 -7.00 -7.29 0.45
CA PRO A 38 -8.13 -6.53 0.97
C PRO A 38 -7.76 -5.52 2.08
N ALA A 39 -6.60 -5.68 2.72
CA ALA A 39 -6.10 -4.76 3.75
C ALA A 39 -5.24 -3.62 3.18
N VAL A 40 -4.83 -3.71 1.90
CA VAL A 40 -4.02 -2.68 1.22
C VAL A 40 -4.93 -1.70 0.50
N VAL A 41 -4.65 -0.42 0.65
CA VAL A 41 -5.43 0.68 0.07
C VAL A 41 -4.56 1.58 -0.79
N SER A 42 -5.17 2.24 -1.78
CA SER A 42 -4.56 3.36 -2.50
C SER A 42 -4.95 4.67 -1.82
N ILE A 43 -4.01 5.61 -1.77
CA ILE A 43 -4.21 6.92 -1.15
C ILE A 43 -3.97 7.99 -2.21
N VAL A 44 -4.93 8.88 -2.34
CA VAL A 44 -4.87 10.05 -3.20
C VAL A 44 -5.01 11.28 -2.30
N SER A 45 -3.98 12.11 -2.27
CA SER A 45 -4.01 13.38 -1.56
C SER A 45 -4.02 14.54 -2.55
N GLU A 46 -4.89 15.52 -2.31
CA GLU A 46 -4.99 16.72 -3.10
C GLU A 46 -4.37 17.90 -2.33
N LYS A 47 -3.52 18.67 -3.00
CA LYS A 47 -2.87 19.86 -2.46
C LYS A 47 -3.03 21.01 -3.43
N THR A 48 -3.42 22.19 -2.97
CA THR A 48 -3.30 23.40 -3.79
C THR A 48 -1.85 23.86 -3.72
N MET A 49 -1.15 23.85 -4.86
CA MET A 49 0.21 24.39 -4.93
C MET A 49 0.16 25.77 -5.58
N GLU A 50 0.48 26.81 -4.81
CA GLU A 50 0.88 28.09 -5.39
C GLU A 50 2.28 27.93 -5.99
N ARG A 51 2.37 27.82 -7.32
CA ARG A 51 3.65 28.09 -8.00
C ARG A 51 3.82 29.61 -8.09
N SER A 52 4.70 30.14 -7.26
CA SER A 52 5.34 31.42 -7.60
C SER A 52 6.23 31.17 -8.82
N PHE A 53 5.74 31.50 -10.01
CA PHE A 53 6.58 31.57 -11.20
C PHE A 53 7.56 32.72 -11.03
N HIS A 54 8.67 32.50 -10.34
CA HIS A 54 9.78 33.45 -10.38
C HIS A 54 10.44 33.32 -11.76
N TYR A 55 9.97 34.13 -12.70
CA TYR A 55 10.61 34.31 -14.00
C TYR A 55 12.05 34.83 -13.78
N PHE A 56 13.05 33.97 -14.02
CA PHE A 56 14.46 34.38 -14.17
C PHE A 56 14.73 35.13 -15.50
N PHE A 57 13.69 35.67 -16.17
CA PHE A 57 13.84 36.42 -17.42
C PHE A 57 13.26 37.83 -17.33
N GLY A 58 14.14 38.79 -17.03
CA GLY A 58 14.10 40.14 -17.62
C GLY A 58 13.12 41.18 -17.03
N PRO A 59 13.30 42.46 -17.39
CA PRO A 59 12.65 43.64 -16.79
C PRO A 59 11.18 43.86 -17.22
N PHE A 60 10.47 42.79 -17.57
CA PHE A 60 9.08 42.82 -18.02
C PHE A 60 8.27 41.81 -17.21
N ASP A 61 8.13 42.06 -15.91
CA ASP A 61 7.19 41.33 -15.05
C ASP A 61 5.84 42.05 -15.08
N ASP A 62 5.00 41.68 -16.04
CA ASP A 62 3.68 42.27 -16.29
C ASP A 62 2.57 41.50 -15.57
N GLY A 63 2.72 41.29 -14.26
CA GLY A 63 1.60 40.91 -13.39
C GLY A 63 0.80 39.68 -13.85
N SER A 64 1.49 38.66 -14.38
CA SER A 64 0.84 37.44 -14.84
C SER A 64 -0.01 36.78 -13.73
N PRO A 65 -1.20 36.22 -14.04
CA PRO A 65 -2.09 35.66 -13.03
C PRO A 65 -1.39 34.53 -12.27
N ARG A 66 -1.48 34.56 -10.92
CA ARG A 66 -1.12 33.41 -10.10
C ARG A 66 -2.10 32.29 -10.41
N ASP A 67 -1.65 31.32 -11.19
CA ASP A 67 -2.41 30.17 -11.61
C ASP A 67 -2.35 29.13 -10.46
N GLU A 68 -3.37 29.09 -9.59
CA GLU A 68 -3.50 28.05 -8.57
C GLU A 68 -3.72 26.70 -9.27
N ARG A 69 -2.74 25.80 -9.17
CA ARG A 69 -2.88 24.44 -9.72
C ARG A 69 -3.00 23.44 -8.58
N LYS A 70 -4.03 22.60 -8.67
CA LYS A 70 -4.23 21.43 -7.83
C LYS A 70 -3.18 20.38 -8.20
N GLY A 71 -2.31 20.04 -7.25
CA GLY A 71 -1.41 18.91 -7.32
C GLY A 71 -2.03 17.70 -6.63
N HIS A 72 -1.73 16.51 -7.15
CA HIS A 72 -2.11 15.25 -6.50
C HIS A 72 -0.85 14.47 -6.11
N SER A 73 -0.89 13.84 -4.94
CA SER A 73 0.09 12.82 -4.54
C SER A 73 -0.63 11.48 -4.43
N LEU A 74 0.08 10.41 -4.85
CA LEU A 74 -0.42 9.05 -4.89
C LEU A 74 0.46 8.18 -4.00
N GLY A 75 -0.16 7.34 -3.19
CA GLY A 75 0.54 6.42 -2.31
C GLY A 75 -0.30 5.20 -1.97
N SER A 76 0.17 4.44 -1.00
CA SER A 76 -0.54 3.27 -0.49
C SER A 76 -0.61 3.32 1.03
N GLY A 77 -1.54 2.55 1.59
CA GLY A 77 -1.65 2.36 3.02
C GLY A 77 -2.09 0.95 3.36
N VAL A 78 -2.05 0.63 4.65
CA VAL A 78 -2.46 -0.67 5.18
C VAL A 78 -3.44 -0.47 6.34
N ILE A 79 -4.57 -1.15 6.28
CA ILE A 79 -5.59 -1.14 7.33
C ILE A 79 -5.09 -1.99 8.51
N ILE A 80 -4.87 -1.34 9.65
CA ILE A 80 -4.38 -1.98 10.89
C ILE A 80 -5.48 -2.22 11.93
N ASP A 81 -6.62 -1.54 11.81
CA ASP A 81 -7.80 -1.77 12.65
C ASP A 81 -9.07 -1.47 11.85
N ALA A 82 -9.73 -2.52 11.35
CA ALA A 82 -10.97 -2.41 10.59
C ALA A 82 -12.17 -1.87 11.40
N ASN A 83 -12.17 -2.08 12.73
CA ASN A 83 -13.26 -1.63 13.59
C ASN A 83 -13.18 -0.13 13.86
N LYS A 84 -11.96 0.41 13.93
CA LYS A 84 -11.72 1.85 14.10
C LYS A 84 -11.45 2.59 12.80
N GLY A 85 -11.20 1.86 11.71
CA GLY A 85 -10.86 2.41 10.41
C GLY A 85 -9.45 2.99 10.33
N TYR A 86 -8.50 2.49 11.13
CA TYR A 86 -7.13 3.00 11.15
C TYR A 86 -6.27 2.42 10.03
N ILE A 87 -5.55 3.31 9.36
CA ILE A 87 -4.69 3.00 8.22
C ILE A 87 -3.33 3.64 8.46
N ILE A 88 -2.27 2.86 8.29
CA ILE A 88 -0.90 3.37 8.28
C ILE A 88 -0.49 3.69 6.84
N THR A 89 0.19 4.82 6.66
CA THR A 89 0.81 5.24 5.40
C THR A 89 2.09 6.04 5.66
N ASN A 90 2.75 6.48 4.60
CA ASN A 90 3.87 7.40 4.70
C ASN A 90 3.40 8.82 5.00
N ASN A 91 4.12 9.54 5.85
CA ASN A 91 3.81 10.94 6.17
C ASN A 91 3.89 11.83 4.92
N HIS A 92 4.90 11.66 4.06
CA HIS A 92 5.06 12.47 2.86
C HIS A 92 3.91 12.34 1.85
N VAL A 93 3.17 11.21 1.87
CA VAL A 93 1.98 11.00 1.01
C VAL A 93 0.85 11.94 1.42
N ILE A 94 0.69 12.20 2.71
CA ILE A 94 -0.43 12.96 3.27
C ILE A 94 -0.08 14.36 3.77
N ALA A 95 1.21 14.71 3.83
CA ALA A 95 1.67 16.02 4.30
C ALA A 95 1.04 17.14 3.47
N ASP A 96 0.61 18.26 4.07
CA ASP A 96 0.03 19.42 3.36
C ASP A 96 -1.17 19.10 2.45
N ALA A 97 -1.83 17.95 2.64
CA ALA A 97 -3.04 17.58 1.91
C ALA A 97 -4.25 18.34 2.46
N GLU A 98 -5.01 18.97 1.56
CA GLU A 98 -6.31 19.56 1.90
C GLU A 98 -7.39 18.48 1.99
N GLU A 99 -7.32 17.49 1.09
CA GLU A 99 -8.21 16.35 1.08
C GLU A 99 -7.41 15.06 0.88
N ILE A 100 -7.76 14.04 1.66
CA ILE A 100 -7.21 12.69 1.54
C ILE A 100 -8.35 11.75 1.21
N LYS A 101 -8.21 11.05 0.09
CA LYS A 101 -9.11 10.02 -0.37
C LYS A 101 -8.40 8.67 -0.32
N VAL A 102 -9.06 7.69 0.27
CA VAL A 102 -8.64 6.30 0.33
C VAL A 102 -9.49 5.49 -0.64
N ILE A 103 -8.85 4.70 -1.49
CA ILE A 103 -9.50 3.78 -2.42
C ILE A 103 -9.20 2.37 -1.95
N LEU A 104 -10.25 1.66 -1.51
CA LEU A 104 -10.16 0.28 -1.04
C LEU A 104 -9.96 -0.70 -2.20
N PHE A 105 -9.59 -1.94 -1.85
CA PHE A 105 -9.44 -3.03 -2.83
C PHE A 105 -10.74 -3.30 -3.63
N ASP A 106 -11.90 -3.14 -2.99
CA ASP A 106 -13.22 -3.27 -3.63
C ASP A 106 -13.65 -2.03 -4.46
N LYS A 107 -12.74 -1.06 -4.63
CA LYS A 107 -12.89 0.21 -5.34
C LYS A 107 -13.81 1.23 -4.65
N ARG A 108 -14.23 1.01 -3.41
CA ARG A 108 -14.90 2.08 -2.64
C ARG A 108 -13.92 3.20 -2.35
N GLU A 109 -14.39 4.43 -2.53
CA GLU A 109 -13.67 5.65 -2.17
C GLU A 109 -14.19 6.19 -0.85
N MET A 110 -13.28 6.57 0.03
CA MET A 110 -13.59 7.06 1.38
C MET A 110 -12.74 8.29 1.68
N LYS A 111 -13.33 9.31 2.31
CA LYS A 111 -12.54 10.41 2.87
C LYS A 111 -11.81 9.93 4.11
N ALA A 112 -10.60 10.43 4.31
CA ALA A 112 -9.80 10.12 5.48
C ALA A 112 -9.37 11.37 6.24
N GLU A 113 -9.25 11.22 7.55
CA GLU A 113 -8.74 12.25 8.45
C GLU A 113 -7.38 11.84 9.01
N ILE A 114 -6.48 12.81 9.21
CA ILE A 114 -5.18 12.57 9.84
C ILE A 114 -5.39 12.43 11.35
N ILE A 115 -4.96 11.32 11.94
CA ILE A 115 -5.01 11.08 13.38
C ILE A 115 -3.69 11.42 14.05
N ALA A 116 -2.58 11.00 13.44
CA ALA A 116 -1.23 11.23 13.96
C ALA A 116 -0.20 11.19 12.82
N THR A 117 0.90 11.92 13.01
CA THR A 117 2.05 11.91 12.10
C THR A 117 3.35 11.85 12.90
N ASP A 118 4.36 11.20 12.32
CA ASP A 118 5.74 11.15 12.81
C ASP A 118 6.67 11.45 11.63
N PRO A 119 6.98 12.73 11.37
CA PRO A 119 7.81 13.12 10.22
C PRO A 119 9.23 12.52 10.22
N PRO A 120 9.96 12.41 11.35
CA PRO A 120 11.27 11.76 11.39
C PRO A 120 11.30 10.32 10.89
N SER A 121 10.25 9.53 11.16
CA SER A 121 10.14 8.14 10.68
C SER A 121 9.39 8.02 9.35
N ASP A 122 8.87 9.14 8.82
CA ASP A 122 7.97 9.20 7.66
C ASP A 122 6.72 8.31 7.80
N ILE A 123 6.09 8.27 8.98
CA ILE A 123 4.88 7.48 9.25
C ILE A 123 3.70 8.39 9.56
N ALA A 124 2.51 8.00 9.10
CA ALA A 124 1.25 8.62 9.48
C ALA A 124 0.16 7.57 9.73
N VAL A 125 -0.76 7.92 10.64
CA VAL A 125 -2.01 7.19 10.87
C VAL A 125 -3.16 8.08 10.41
N ILE A 126 -3.93 7.56 9.46
CA ILE A 126 -5.18 8.18 9.00
C ILE A 126 -6.37 7.30 9.39
N LYS A 127 -7.55 7.90 9.42
CA LYS A 127 -8.80 7.22 9.77
C LYS A 127 -9.84 7.41 8.66
N VAL A 128 -10.52 6.32 8.32
CA VAL A 128 -11.75 6.32 7.52
C VAL A 128 -12.93 5.85 8.37
N GLU A 129 -14.15 6.12 7.92
CA GLU A 129 -15.34 5.56 8.56
C GLU A 129 -15.32 4.01 8.54
N PRO A 130 -15.58 3.33 9.66
CA PRO A 130 -15.63 1.87 9.68
C PRO A 130 -16.77 1.31 8.82
N GLY A 131 -16.53 0.18 8.15
CA GLY A 131 -17.58 -0.54 7.42
C GLY A 131 -17.03 -1.38 6.26
N GLY A 132 -17.03 -2.70 6.41
CA GLY A 132 -16.53 -3.62 5.38
C GLY A 132 -15.03 -3.47 5.12
N LEU A 133 -14.23 -3.17 6.15
CA LEU A 133 -12.77 -3.09 6.06
C LEU A 133 -12.15 -4.44 6.46
N THR A 134 -10.96 -4.74 5.95
CA THR A 134 -10.19 -5.94 6.33
C THR A 134 -8.90 -5.53 7.02
N THR A 135 -8.68 -6.00 8.24
CA THR A 135 -7.44 -5.75 8.99
C THR A 135 -6.31 -6.65 8.49
N VAL A 136 -5.10 -6.12 8.37
CA VAL A 136 -3.91 -6.92 8.11
C VAL A 136 -3.53 -7.76 9.34
N ASP A 137 -3.10 -8.99 9.10
CA ASP A 137 -2.51 -9.86 10.11
C ASP A 137 -1.03 -9.47 10.30
N LEU A 138 -0.72 -8.80 11.42
CA LEU A 138 0.66 -8.49 11.80
C LEU A 138 1.21 -9.71 12.52
N GLY A 139 2.06 -10.47 11.81
CA GLY A 139 2.48 -11.83 12.15
C GLY A 139 3.15 -12.04 13.50
#